data_AF-A0A5C5VA08-F1
#
_entry.id   AF-A0A5C5VA08-F1
#
_cell.length_a   1.000
_cell.length_b   1.000
_cell.length_c   1.000
_cell.angle_alpha   90.00
_cell.angle_beta   90.00
_cell.angle_gamma   90.00
#
_symmetry.space_group_name_H-M   'P 1'
#
loop_
_entity.id
_entity.type
_entity.pdbx_description
1 polymer ?
#
loop_
_entity_poly.entity_id
_entity_poly.type
_entity_poly.pdbx_seq_one_letter_code
_entity_poly.pdbx_strand_id
1 'polypeptide(L)'
;MTAICIKCGAKKSFPYNKCGECAFDPQLAREDLVKSVCLSSGRYGSQFEKEKYDDELNSYSAQLRSGLSVEYDQEEIERLDMQLTEVEELDDKPIFKYLLRVFLPGILLLLFLIGVLVVLKWR
;
A
#
# COMPACT_ATOMS: atom_id res chain seq x y z
N MET A 1 -0.50 -5.62 11.18
CA MET A 1 -1.48 -4.67 10.61
C MET A 1 -2.72 -5.47 10.31
N THR A 2 -3.86 -4.98 10.77
CA THR A 2 -5.16 -5.64 10.63
C THR A 2 -6.09 -4.68 9.91
N ALA A 3 -6.81 -5.16 8.90
CA ALA A 3 -7.83 -4.38 8.21
C ALA A 3 -9.11 -5.21 8.09
N ILE A 4 -10.25 -4.54 7.88
CA ILE A 4 -11.53 -5.22 7.63
C ILE A 4 -12.17 -4.73 6.34
N CYS A 5 -12.96 -5.58 5.70
CA CYS A 5 -13.68 -5.23 4.48
C CYS A 5 -14.86 -4.31 4.80
N ILE A 6 -14.95 -3.14 4.17
CA ILE A 6 -16.06 -2.19 4.33
C ILE A 6 -17.44 -2.74 3.89
N LYS A 7 -17.49 -3.84 3.12
CA LYS A 7 -18.73 -4.44 2.62
C LYS A 7 -19.24 -5.61 3.46
N CYS A 8 -18.34 -6.50 3.90
CA CYS A 8 -18.73 -7.74 4.60
C CYS A 8 -18.12 -7.90 6.00
N GLY A 9 -17.27 -6.96 6.44
CA GLY A 9 -16.59 -7.04 7.73
C GLY A 9 -15.51 -8.13 7.83
N ALA A 10 -15.22 -8.87 6.77
CA ALA A 10 -14.18 -9.91 6.78
C ALA A 10 -12.78 -9.30 7.01
N LYS A 11 -11.94 -10.03 7.74
CA LYS A 11 -10.56 -9.60 8.01
C LYS A 11 -9.71 -9.67 6.74
N LYS A 12 -8.84 -8.69 6.59
CA LYS A 12 -7.85 -8.56 5.52
C LYS A 12 -6.48 -8.26 6.13
N SER A 13 -5.43 -8.66 5.42
CA SER A 13 -4.05 -8.31 5.76
C SER A 13 -3.74 -6.83 5.52
N PHE A 14 -4.27 -6.26 4.43
CA PHE A 14 -4.04 -4.88 4.04
C PHE A 14 -5.33 -4.22 3.54
N PRO A 15 -5.50 -2.89 3.74
CA PRO A 15 -6.71 -2.17 3.36
C PRO A 15 -6.94 -2.14 1.84
N TYR A 16 -5.87 -2.07 1.05
CA TYR A 16 -5.90 -2.05 -0.42
C TYR A 16 -6.09 -3.43 -1.06
N ASN A 17 -6.05 -4.52 -0.28
CA ASN A 17 -6.22 -5.86 -0.84
C ASN A 17 -7.68 -6.17 -1.18
N LYS A 18 -7.88 -6.87 -2.29
CA LYS A 18 -9.18 -7.47 -2.64
C LYS A 18 -9.65 -8.40 -1.53
N CYS A 19 -10.95 -8.38 -1.22
CA CYS A 19 -11.54 -9.24 -0.20
C CYS A 19 -11.60 -10.70 -0.67
N GLY A 20 -11.16 -11.64 0.17
CA GLY A 20 -11.25 -13.07 -0.11
C GLY A 20 -12.66 -13.65 0.01
N GLU A 21 -13.55 -13.02 0.79
CA GLU A 21 -14.92 -13.53 1.01
C GLU A 21 -15.93 -12.97 0.00
N CYS A 22 -15.99 -11.64 -0.17
CA CYS A 22 -16.99 -10.99 -1.02
C CYS A 22 -16.43 -10.47 -2.36
N ALA A 23 -15.16 -10.74 -2.67
CA ALA A 23 -14.46 -10.28 -3.86
C ALA A 23 -14.41 -8.75 -4.07
N PHE A 24 -14.83 -7.96 -3.07
CA PHE A 24 -14.78 -6.50 -3.13
C PHE A 24 -13.34 -5.99 -3.28
N ASP A 25 -13.14 -5.14 -4.28
CA ASP A 25 -11.85 -4.53 -4.61
C ASP A 25 -11.87 -3.02 -4.33
N PRO A 26 -11.17 -2.55 -3.27
CA PRO A 26 -11.16 -1.15 -2.88
C PRO A 26 -10.35 -0.26 -3.85
N GLN A 27 -9.53 -0.82 -4.73
CA GLN A 27 -8.72 -0.02 -5.66
C GLN A 27 -9.52 0.52 -6.86
N LEU A 28 -10.73 -0.02 -7.09
CA LEU A 28 -11.57 0.40 -8.22
C LEU A 28 -12.18 1.79 -8.03
N ALA A 29 -12.34 2.25 -6.79
CA ALA A 29 -12.88 3.55 -6.46
C ALA A 29 -12.09 4.19 -5.31
N ARG A 30 -11.68 5.45 -5.49
CA ARG A 30 -10.85 6.18 -4.51
C ARG A 30 -11.53 6.27 -3.14
N GLU A 31 -12.82 6.60 -3.12
CA GLU A 31 -13.59 6.70 -1.87
C GLU A 31 -13.61 5.37 -1.09
N ASP A 32 -13.71 4.25 -1.81
CA ASP A 32 -13.70 2.90 -1.24
C ASP A 32 -12.32 2.55 -0.67
N LEU A 33 -11.24 3.00 -1.31
CA LEU A 33 -9.89 2.87 -0.80
C LEU A 33 -9.71 3.66 0.50
N VAL A 34 -10.12 4.92 0.54
CA VAL A 34 -10.02 5.77 1.74
C VAL A 34 -10.81 5.17 2.90
N LYS A 35 -12.06 4.72 2.66
CA LYS A 35 -12.87 4.02 3.68
C LYS A 35 -12.23 2.72 4.14
N SER A 36 -11.58 1.99 3.24
CA SER A 36 -10.88 0.75 3.59
C SER A 36 -9.63 1.01 4.43
N VAL A 37 -8.91 2.11 4.18
CA VAL A 37 -7.79 2.56 5.01
C VAL A 37 -8.26 3.01 6.38
N CYS A 38 -9.39 3.72 6.44
CA CYS A 38 -10.04 4.10 7.70
C CYS A 38 -10.31 2.86 8.57
N LEU A 39 -10.83 1.79 7.99
CA LEU A 39 -11.03 0.49 8.67
C LEU A 39 -9.76 -0.38 8.73
N SER A 40 -8.61 0.23 9.03
CA SER A 40 -7.36 -0.47 9.26
C SER A 40 -6.54 0.11 10.40
N SER A 41 -5.84 -0.74 11.15
CA SER A 41 -4.89 -0.29 12.17
C SER A 41 -3.57 0.23 11.57
N GLY A 42 -3.40 0.11 10.25
CA GLY A 42 -2.22 0.64 9.55
C GLY A 42 -2.07 2.16 9.62
N ARG A 43 -3.15 2.89 9.92
CA ARG A 43 -3.16 4.37 9.99
C ARG A 43 -2.46 4.96 11.22
N TYR A 44 -2.27 4.17 12.26
CA TYR A 44 -1.61 4.63 13.49
C TYR A 44 -0.10 4.39 13.44
N GLY A 45 0.68 5.35 13.94
CA GLY A 45 2.13 5.20 14.06
C GLY A 45 2.53 4.37 15.28
N SER A 46 1.85 4.57 16.41
CA SER A 46 2.20 3.91 17.68
C SER A 46 1.60 2.50 17.79
N GLN A 47 2.32 1.59 18.43
CA GLN A 47 1.84 0.22 18.67
C GLN A 47 0.64 0.19 19.63
N PHE A 48 0.64 1.06 20.64
CA PHE A 48 -0.43 1.15 21.64
C PHE A 48 -1.77 1.56 21.02
N GLU A 49 -1.77 2.56 20.14
CA GLU A 49 -3.00 2.99 19.45
C GLU A 49 -3.52 1.91 18.49
N LYS A 50 -2.63 1.15 17.85
CA LYS A 50 -3.01 0.02 16.99
C LYS A 50 -3.77 -1.04 17.75
N GLU A 51 -3.26 -1.45 18.92
CA GLU A 51 -3.89 -2.50 19.73
C GLU A 51 -5.27 -2.05 20.24
N LYS A 52 -5.37 -0.81 20.74
CA LYS A 52 -6.66 -0.23 21.14
C LYS A 52 -7.66 -0.20 19.98
N TYR A 53 -7.20 0.17 18.78
CA TYR A 53 -8.05 0.27 17.61
C TYR A 53 -8.43 -1.10 17.02
N ASP A 54 -7.60 -2.12 17.18
CA ASP A 54 -7.91 -3.48 16.73
C ASP A 54 -9.17 -4.03 17.45
N ASP A 55 -9.42 -3.63 18.70
CA ASP A 55 -10.67 -3.95 19.41
C ASP A 55 -11.89 -3.24 18.80
N GLU A 56 -11.75 -1.96 18.42
CA GLU A 56 -12.80 -1.22 17.71
C GLU A 56 -13.08 -1.84 16.34
N LEU A 57 -12.05 -2.28 15.62
CA LEU A 57 -12.19 -3.01 14.33
C LEU A 57 -12.98 -4.31 14.48
N ASN A 58 -12.84 -5.02 15.61
CA ASN A 58 -13.66 -6.21 15.85
C ASN A 58 -15.15 -5.84 16.04
N SER A 59 -15.45 -4.70 16.68
CA SER A 59 -16.81 -4.17 16.79
C SER A 59 -17.39 -3.81 15.41
N TYR A 60 -16.62 -3.06 14.59
CA TYR A 60 -17.05 -2.72 13.23
C TYR A 60 -17.23 -3.95 12.34
N SER A 61 -16.36 -4.95 12.47
CA SER A 61 -16.49 -6.23 11.77
C SER A 61 -17.82 -6.92 12.11
N ALA A 62 -18.20 -6.95 13.38
CA ALA A 62 -19.46 -7.53 13.83
C ALA A 62 -20.68 -6.76 13.28
N GLN A 63 -20.63 -5.42 13.28
CA GLN A 63 -21.70 -4.57 12.73
C GLN A 63 -21.88 -4.79 11.22
N LEU A 64 -20.78 -4.83 10.46
CA LEU A 64 -20.85 -5.07 9.02
C LEU A 64 -21.37 -6.47 8.69
N ARG A 65 -21.01 -7.47 9.50
CA ARG A 65 -21.50 -8.85 9.36
C ARG A 65 -22.98 -8.98 9.69
N SER A 66 -23.53 -8.16 10.57
CA SER A 66 -24.97 -8.09 10.83
C SER A 66 -25.75 -7.26 9.79
N GLY A 67 -25.05 -6.71 8.79
CA GLY A 67 -25.65 -5.89 7.73
C GLY A 67 -25.84 -4.42 8.12
N LEU A 68 -25.31 -3.98 9.27
CA LEU A 68 -25.31 -2.58 9.68
C LEU A 68 -24.17 -1.82 8.99
N SER A 69 -24.43 -0.56 8.64
CA SER A 69 -23.41 0.34 8.10
C SER A 69 -22.57 0.94 9.22
N VAL A 70 -21.27 1.12 8.97
CA VAL A 70 -20.38 1.88 9.84
C VAL A 70 -20.54 3.36 9.52
N GLU A 71 -20.66 4.19 10.56
CA GLU A 71 -20.61 5.64 10.42
C GLU A 71 -19.15 6.09 10.35
N TYR A 72 -18.83 6.88 9.34
CA TYR A 72 -17.49 7.40 9.12
C TYR A 72 -17.47 8.86 9.53
N ASP A 73 -16.48 9.23 10.34
CA ASP A 73 -16.21 10.63 10.60
C ASP A 73 -15.68 11.30 9.31
N GLN A 74 -16.38 12.33 8.87
CA GLN A 74 -16.10 13.01 7.62
C GLN A 74 -14.75 13.74 7.66
N GLU A 75 -14.38 14.32 8.81
CA GLU A 75 -13.09 15.00 8.97
C GLU A 75 -11.93 14.01 8.83
N GLU A 76 -12.11 12.79 9.34
CA GLU A 76 -11.11 11.73 9.24
C GLU A 76 -10.98 11.19 7.82
N ILE A 77 -12.09 11.04 7.08
CA ILE A 77 -12.07 10.65 5.67
C ILE A 77 -11.33 11.69 4.83
N GLU A 78 -11.61 12.98 5.02
CA GLU A 78 -10.93 14.07 4.31
C GLU A 78 -9.43 14.11 4.64
N ARG A 79 -9.07 13.90 5.91
CA ARG A 79 -7.67 13.79 6.33
C ARG A 79 -6.94 12.65 5.62
N LEU A 80 -7.56 11.48 5.53
CA LEU A 80 -6.98 10.30 4.86
C LEU A 80 -6.90 10.46 3.35
N ASP A 81 -7.87 11.13 2.73
CA ASP A 81 -7.85 11.42 1.30
C ASP A 81 -6.72 12.39 0.91
N MET A 82 -6.45 13.40 1.74
CA MET A 82 -5.28 14.27 1.57
C MET A 82 -3.97 13.46 1.65
N GLN A 83 -3.83 12.58 2.64
CA GLN A 83 -2.64 11.73 2.78
C GLN A 83 -2.43 10.80 1.59
N LEU A 84 -3.52 10.25 1.03
CA LEU A 84 -3.44 9.42 -0.17
C LEU A 84 -2.92 10.22 -1.38
N THR A 85 -3.38 11.46 -1.53
CA THR A 85 -2.94 12.38 -2.59
C THR A 85 -1.43 12.64 -2.52
N GLU A 86 -0.92 12.93 -1.33
CA GLU A 86 0.51 13.18 -1.11
C GLU A 86 1.39 11.97 -1.47
N VAL A 87 0.90 10.76 -1.21
CA VAL A 87 1.62 9.51 -1.54
C VAL A 87 1.60 9.23 -3.04
N GLU A 88 0.46 9.42 -3.70
CA GLU A 88 0.34 9.22 -5.15
C GLU A 88 1.23 10.19 -5.94
N GLU A 89 1.34 11.45 -5.50
CA GLU A 89 2.22 12.45 -6.13
C GLU A 89 3.73 12.11 -6.04
N LEU A 90 4.12 11.21 -5.11
CA LEU A 90 5.51 10.81 -4.91
C LEU A 90 5.94 9.61 -5.78
N ASP A 91 5.01 8.75 -6.19
CA ASP A 91 5.31 7.50 -6.91
C ASP A 91 5.72 7.73 -8.39
N ASP A 92 5.42 8.90 -8.94
CA ASP A 92 5.75 9.28 -10.33
C ASP A 92 7.21 9.72 -10.56
N LYS A 93 8.06 9.78 -9.52
CA LYS A 93 9.47 10.14 -9.69
C LYS A 93 10.29 8.89 -10.03
N PRO A 94 11.02 8.86 -11.16
CA PRO A 94 11.58 7.61 -11.69
C PRO A 94 12.77 7.17 -10.85
N ILE A 95 12.51 6.33 -9.84
CA ILE A 95 13.51 5.56 -9.10
C ILE A 95 14.46 4.85 -10.08
N PHE A 96 13.93 4.43 -11.23
CA PHE A 96 14.68 3.84 -12.35
C PHE A 96 15.81 4.74 -12.88
N LYS A 97 15.64 6.07 -12.91
CA LYS A 97 16.67 7.01 -13.38
C LYS A 97 17.86 7.06 -12.43
N TYR A 98 17.61 6.98 -11.12
CA TYR A 98 18.66 6.94 -10.12
C TYR A 98 19.38 5.60 -10.11
N LEU A 99 18.64 4.49 -10.19
CA LEU A 99 19.19 3.15 -10.30
C LEU A 99 20.09 3.05 -11.55
N LEU A 100 19.61 3.46 -12.71
CA LEU A 100 20.39 3.46 -13.94
C LEU A 100 21.67 4.29 -13.77
N ARG A 101 21.59 5.51 -13.23
CA ARG A 101 22.76 6.39 -13.07
C ARG A 101 23.86 5.79 -12.18
N VAL A 102 23.49 5.04 -11.15
CA VAL A 102 24.45 4.41 -10.23
C VAL A 102 25.09 3.16 -10.84
N PHE A 103 24.30 2.31 -11.52
CA PHE A 103 24.81 1.04 -12.07
C PHE A 103 25.43 1.17 -13.47
N LEU A 104 25.09 2.19 -14.26
CA LEU A 104 25.64 2.43 -15.61
C LEU A 104 27.18 2.44 -15.67
N PRO A 105 27.92 3.17 -14.80
CA PRO A 105 29.39 3.17 -14.86
C PRO A 105 29.99 1.79 -14.58
N GLY A 106 29.38 1.01 -13.68
CA GLY A 106 29.82 -0.35 -13.39
C GLY A 106 29.62 -1.30 -14.57
N ILE A 107 28.46 -1.20 -15.24
CA ILE A 107 28.14 -1.99 -16.44
C ILE A 107 29.10 -1.65 -17.59
N LEU A 108 29.38 -0.36 -17.81
CA LEU A 108 30.33 0.08 -18.85
C LEU A 108 31.74 -0.44 -18.59
N LEU A 109 32.21 -0.39 -17.34
CA LEU A 109 33.53 -0.90 -16.97
C LEU A 109 33.62 -2.42 -17.16
N LEU A 110 32.56 -3.15 -16.82
CA LEU A 110 32.46 -4.59 -17.07
C LEU A 110 32.51 -4.93 -18.57
N LEU A 111 31.72 -4.23 -19.39
CA LEU A 111 31.71 -4.42 -20.84
C LEU A 111 33.08 -4.11 -21.46
N PHE A 112 33.75 -3.06 -20.99
CA PHE A 112 35.11 -2.72 -21.42
C PHE A 112 36.10 -3.85 -21.09
N LEU A 113 36.10 -4.35 -19.85
CA LEU A 113 36.97 -5.44 -19.43
C LEU A 113 36.71 -6.73 -20.22
N ILE A 114 35.44 -7.07 -20.47
CA ILE A 114 35.07 -8.22 -21.31
C ILE A 114 35.61 -8.03 -22.73
N GLY A 115 35.45 -6.85 -23.32
CA GLY A 115 35.98 -6.53 -24.65
C GLY A 115 37.50 -6.71 -24.73
N VAL A 116 38.23 -6.20 -23.73
CA VAL A 116 39.69 -6.37 -23.63
C VAL A 116 40.08 -7.84 -23.54
N LEU A 117 39.39 -8.64 -22.71
CA LEU A 117 39.65 -10.07 -22.57
C LEU A 117 39.37 -10.85 -23.87
N VAL A 118 38.29 -10.51 -24.58
CA VAL A 118 37.97 -11.12 -25.88
C VAL A 118 39.05 -10.80 -26.91
N VAL A 119 39.52 -9.56 -26.97
CA VAL A 119 40.60 -9.14 -27.88
C VAL A 119 41.91 -9.84 -27.54
N LEU A 120 42.26 -9.95 -26.25
CA LEU A 120 43.47 -10.65 -25.81
C LEU A 120 43.42 -12.16 -26.11
N LYS A 121 42.24 -12.78 -26.05
CA LYS A 121 42.08 -14.21 -26.39
C LYS A 121 42.22 -14.48 -27.89
N TRP A 122 41.92 -13.49 -28.73
CA TRP A 122 41.95 -13.61 -30.19
C TRP A 122 43.30 -13.24 -30.82
N ARG A 123 44.27 -12.82 -30.01
CA ARG A 123 45.62 -12.45 -30.42
C ARG A 123 46.63 -13.49 -29.92
#